data_AF-A0A2Z3GJX7-F1
#
_entry.id   AF-A0A2Z3GJX7-F1
#
_cell.length_a   1.000
_cell.length_b   1.000
_cell.length_c   1.000
_cell.angle_alpha   90.00
_cell.angle_beta   90.00
_cell.angle_gamma   90.00
#
_symmetry.space_group_name_H-M   'P 1'
#
loop_
_entity.id
_entity.type
_entity.pdbx_description
1 polymer ?
#
loop_
_entity_poly.entity_id
_entity_poly.type
_entity_poly.pdbx_seq_one_letter_code
_entity_poly.pdbx_strand_id
1 'polypeptide(L)' 'MATPSFTQGDPRTVAASRANDVLLLQLDSDEEIMFSDSGLAHLFISPTALQARRFDQAYFY' A
#
# COMPACT_ATOMS: atom_id res chain seq x y z
N MET A 1 -1.09 12.67 7.44
CA MET A 1 -1.14 11.62 6.41
C MET A 1 -1.08 10.29 7.13
N ALA A 2 -1.83 9.27 6.68
CA ALA A 2 -1.75 7.94 7.27
C ALA A 2 -0.40 7.31 6.95
N THR A 3 0.21 6.67 7.94
CA THR A 3 1.46 5.92 7.79
C THR A 3 1.11 4.44 7.64
N PRO A 4 1.58 3.75 6.58
CA PRO A 4 1.31 2.32 6.42
C PRO A 4 2.02 1.50 7.48
N SER A 5 1.36 0.42 7.91
CA SER A 5 1.92 -0.61 8.80
C SER A 5 2.34 -1.81 7.97
N PHE A 6 3.39 -2.52 8.40
CA PHE A 6 3.83 -3.76 7.75
C PHE A 6 4.16 -4.79 8.84
N THR A 7 3.85 -6.07 8.59
CA THR A 7 4.32 -7.18 9.44
C THR A 7 5.80 -7.50 9.20
N GLN A 8 6.29 -7.16 8.00
CA GLN A 8 7.67 -7.31 7.57
C GLN A 8 8.29 -5.91 7.33
N GLY A 9 9.12 -5.75 6.29
CA GLY A 9 9.65 -4.45 5.87
C GLY A 9 8.79 -3.74 4.82
N ASP A 10 8.90 -2.42 4.77
CA ASP A 10 8.29 -1.61 3.70
C ASP A 10 9.00 -1.87 2.36
N PRO A 11 8.33 -2.46 1.36
CA PRO A 11 8.91 -2.78 0.06
C PRO A 11 9.30 -1.54 -0.76
N ARG A 12 8.76 -0.37 -0.44
CA ARG A 12 9.06 0.87 -1.17
C ARG A 12 10.45 1.38 -0.84
N THR A 13 11.07 0.89 0.23
CA THR A 13 12.45 1.22 0.60
C THR A 13 13.48 0.62 -0.35
N VAL A 14 13.18 -0.52 -1.00
CA VAL A 14 14.07 -1.16 -1.98
C VAL A 14 13.90 -0.60 -3.39
N ALA A 15 12.76 0.00 -3.71
CA ALA A 15 12.47 0.59 -5.01
C ALA A 15 12.38 2.13 -4.90
N ALA A 16 13.50 2.82 -5.18
CA ALA A 16 13.58 4.28 -5.08
C ALA A 16 12.48 5.05 -5.84
N SER A 17 11.96 4.47 -6.93
CA SER A 17 10.86 5.05 -7.72
C SER A 17 9.51 5.07 -7.00
N ARG A 18 9.34 4.26 -5.94
CA ARG A 18 8.10 4.08 -5.16
C ARG A 18 8.17 4.63 -3.74
N ALA A 19 9.33 5.13 -3.32
CA ALA A 19 9.57 5.61 -1.96
C ALA A 19 8.57 6.70 -1.51
N ASN A 20 8.02 7.46 -2.47
CA ASN A 20 7.08 8.56 -2.23
C ASN A 20 5.63 8.22 -2.61
N ASP A 21 5.34 6.96 -2.94
CA ASP A 21 3.96 6.55 -3.24
C ASP A 21 3.10 6.66 -1.99
N VAL A 22 1.85 7.09 -2.18
CA VAL A 22 0.90 7.35 -1.09
C VAL A 22 -0.01 6.15 -0.87
N LEU A 23 -0.36 5.90 0.39
CA LEU A 23 -1.31 4.86 0.78
C LEU A 23 -2.73 5.31 0.45
N LEU A 24 -3.46 4.51 -0.33
CA LEU A 24 -4.88 4.69 -0.62
C LEU A 24 -5.77 3.89 0.33
N LEU A 25 -5.41 2.63 0.58
CA LEU A 25 -6.15 1.70 1.42
C LEU A 25 -5.19 0.73 2.09
N GLN A 26 -5.46 0.41 3.35
CA GLN A 26 -4.85 -0.70 4.06
C GLN A 26 -5.97 -1.55 4.65
N LEU A 27 -5.84 -2.87 4.52
CA LEU A 27 -6.72 -3.85 5.16
C LEU A 27 -5.84 -4.72 6.05
N ASP A 28 -6.24 -4.86 7.31
CA ASP A 28 -5.61 -5.79 8.24
C ASP A 28 -6.32 -7.14 8.18
N SER A 29 -5.64 -8.18 8.66
CA SER A 29 -6.32 -9.43 8.96
C SER A 29 -7.19 -9.25 10.22
N ASP A 30 -8.40 -9.77 10.19
CA ASP A 30 -9.31 -9.84 11.32
C ASP A 30 -10.07 -11.19 11.32
N GLU A 31 -11.21 -11.26 12.01
CA GLU A 31 -12.01 -12.49 12.09
C GLU A 31 -12.66 -12.89 10.74
N GLU A 32 -12.90 -11.93 9.85
CA GLU A 32 -13.61 -12.11 8.57
C GLU A 32 -12.69 -11.97 7.34
N ILE A 33 -11.55 -11.29 7.49
CA ILE A 33 -10.55 -11.03 6.46
C ILE A 33 -9.22 -11.66 6.85
N MET A 34 -8.65 -12.52 6.00
CA MET A 34 -7.39 -13.20 6.30
C MET A 34 -6.37 -13.03 5.19
N PHE A 35 -5.24 -12.42 5.51
CA PHE A 35 -4.05 -12.34 4.64
C PHE A 35 -2.98 -13.31 5.13
N SER A 36 -3.16 -14.60 4.82
CA SER A 36 -2.24 -15.68 5.21
C SER A 36 -1.92 -15.66 6.72
N ASP A 37 -0.64 -15.51 7.11
CA ASP A 37 -0.18 -15.55 8.50
C ASP A 37 -0.40 -14.20 9.20
N SER A 38 -1.68 -13.81 9.32
CA SER A 38 -2.12 -12.55 9.91
C SER A 38 -1.41 -11.31 9.31
N GLY A 39 -1.30 -11.31 7.98
CA GLY A 39 -0.67 -10.23 7.21
C GLY A 39 -1.57 -9.00 7.03
N LEU A 40 -1.02 -8.03 6.29
CA LEU A 40 -1.70 -6.79 5.89
C LEU A 40 -1.70 -6.72 4.36
N ALA A 41 -2.71 -6.05 3.81
CA ALA A 41 -2.78 -5.71 2.40
C ALA A 41 -2.79 -4.20 2.21
N HIS A 42 -2.11 -3.74 1.16
CA HIS A 42 -2.00 -2.32 0.85
C HIS A 42 -2.36 -2.03 -0.60
N LEU A 43 -2.93 -0.85 -0.83
CA LEU A 43 -3.00 -0.22 -2.14
C LEU A 43 -2.23 1.11 -2.10
N PHE A 44 -1.23 1.21 -2.97
CA PHE A 44 -0.41 2.40 -3.13
C PHE A 44 -0.59 3.02 -4.52
N ILE A 45 -0.31 4.32 -4.64
CA ILE A 45 -0.33 5.06 -5.90
C ILE A 45 0.73 6.18 -5.87
N SER A 46 1.25 6.57 -7.04
CA SER A 46 2.14 7.75 -7.09
C SER A 46 1.34 9.05 -6.89
N PRO A 47 1.95 10.10 -6.31
CA PRO A 47 1.28 11.40 -6.14
C PRO A 47 0.76 12.00 -7.45
N THR A 48 1.52 11.86 -8.54
CA THR A 48 1.14 12.35 -9.87
C THR A 48 -0.09 11.61 -10.42
N ALA A 49 -0.14 10.29 -10.27
CA ALA A 49 -1.30 9.51 -10.71
C ALA A 49 -2.54 9.82 -9.86
N LEU A 50 -2.39 10.01 -8.54
CA LEU A 50 -3.48 10.42 -7.67
C LEU A 50 -4.05 11.78 -8.08
N GLN A 51 -3.19 12.77 -8.33
CA GLN A 51 -3.62 14.10 -8.79
C GLN A 51 -4.38 14.03 -10.12
N ALA A 52 -3.94 13.16 -11.03
CA ALA A 52 -4.57 12.91 -12.32
C ALA A 52 -5.77 11.93 -12.27
N ARG A 53 -6.16 11.44 -11.08
CA ARG A 53 -7.22 10.43 -10.87
C ARG A 53 -7.01 9.12 -11.67
N ARG A 54 -5.75 8.77 -11.91
CA ARG A 54 -5.34 7.56 -12.64
C ARG A 54 -5.21 6.36 -11.71
N PHE A 55 -6.34 5.91 -11.17
CA PHE A 55 -6.39 4.77 -10.25
C PHE A 55 -6.05 3.43 -10.94
N ASP A 56 -6.00 3.40 -12.28
CA ASP A 56 -5.43 2.31 -13.07
C ASP A 56 -3.93 2.06 -12.77
N GLN A 57 -3.24 3.05 -12.19
CA GLN A 57 -1.85 2.94 -11.77
C GLN A 57 -1.66 2.58 -10.30
N ALA A 58 -2.75 2.41 -9.54
CA ALA A 58 -2.63 1.88 -8.20
C ALA A 58 -2.12 0.43 -8.25
N TYR A 59 -1.35 0.03 -7.26
CA TYR A 59 -0.84 -1.34 -7.17
C TYR A 59 -1.10 -1.91 -5.78
N PHE A 60 -1.37 -3.22 -5.78
CA PHE A 60 -1.50 -4.02 -4.58
C PHE A 60 -0.12 -4.45 -4.09
N TYR A 61 0.09 -4.37 -2.78
CA TYR A 61 1.22 -4.97 -2.09
C TYR A 61 0.71 -5.83 -0.94
#